data_AF-D9UPH2-F1
#
_entry.id   AF-D9UPH2-F1
#
_cell.length_a   1.000
_cell.length_b   1.000
_cell.length_c   1.000
_cell.angle_alpha   90.00
_cell.angle_beta   90.00
_cell.angle_gamma   90.00
#
_symmetry.space_group_name_H-M   'P 1'
#
loop_
_entity.id
_entity.type
_entity.pdbx_description
1 polymer ?
#
loop_
_entity_poly.entity_id
_entity_poly.type
_entity_poly.pdbx_seq_one_letter_code
_entity_poly.pdbx_strand_id
1 'polypeptide(L)'
;MDGATPKAPACTACARTRRCCATSGAHRSGTVLAGVCTGVLVLSAAGLLKGRPCTTHHLAKDALAQEGGDVLSSRVVDDKDIVTAGGVTSGLDLALWMVTREWGAPVAIKAEAVLEYEQRGTVWHRD
;
A
#
# COMPACT_ATOMS: atom_id res chain seq x y z
N MET A 1 20.98 31.61 14.67
CA MET A 1 20.56 30.26 15.11
C MET A 1 20.07 29.54 13.88
N ASP A 2 21.02 28.94 13.17
CA ASP A 2 20.85 28.36 11.84
C ASP A 2 20.20 26.99 11.94
N GLY A 3 18.89 26.94 11.69
CA GLY A 3 18.10 25.71 11.62
C GLY A 3 18.29 25.03 10.27
N ALA A 4 19.43 24.36 10.08
CA ALA A 4 19.65 23.50 8.93
C ALA A 4 18.65 22.33 8.97
N THR A 5 17.75 22.28 7.98
CA THR A 5 17.00 21.06 7.69
C THR A 5 17.99 19.95 7.36
N PRO A 6 17.87 18.75 7.95
CA PRO A 6 18.77 17.66 7.64
C PRO A 6 18.60 17.30 6.16
N LYS A 7 19.64 17.57 5.36
CA LYS A 7 19.73 17.22 3.96
C LYS A 7 19.67 15.70 3.88
N ALA A 8 18.52 15.17 3.47
CA ALA A 8 18.34 13.73 3.28
C ALA A 8 19.48 13.20 2.40
N PRO A 9 20.11 12.06 2.75
CA PRO A 9 21.08 11.44 1.87
C PRO A 9 20.36 11.22 0.53
N ALA A 10 20.90 11.84 -0.52
CA ALA A 10 20.40 11.65 -1.87
C ALA A 10 20.39 10.14 -2.11
N CYS A 11 19.20 9.55 -2.25
CA CYS A 11 19.03 8.14 -2.53
C CYS A 11 19.78 7.89 -3.84
N THR A 12 21.01 7.38 -3.73
CA THR A 12 22.00 7.31 -4.82
C THR A 12 21.56 6.29 -5.88
N ALA A 13 20.45 5.58 -5.60
CA ALA A 13 19.75 4.66 -6.47
C ALA A 13 18.52 5.25 -7.21
N CYS A 14 18.13 6.52 -7.03
CA CYS A 14 16.94 7.14 -7.69
C CYS A 14 17.23 7.45 -9.19
N ALA A 15 17.68 6.46 -9.97
CA ALA A 15 17.70 6.47 -11.44
C ALA A 15 16.31 6.15 -12.04
N ARG A 16 15.32 5.79 -11.21
CA ARG A 16 13.96 5.43 -11.64
C ARG A 16 12.91 6.33 -10.99
N THR A 17 12.59 7.41 -11.70
CA THR A 17 11.32 8.19 -11.67
C THR A 17 10.98 9.00 -10.40
N ARG A 18 10.49 10.25 -10.59
CA ARG A 18 10.01 11.17 -9.53
C ARG A 18 8.98 10.54 -8.56
N ARG A 19 8.25 9.52 -9.00
CA ARG A 19 7.21 8.83 -8.22
C ARG A 19 7.76 8.08 -7.00
N CYS A 20 8.88 7.36 -7.14
CA CYS A 20 9.48 6.62 -6.03
C CYS A 20 10.00 7.56 -4.94
N CYS A 21 10.67 8.63 -5.35
CA CYS A 21 11.19 9.63 -4.43
C CYS A 21 10.03 10.36 -3.67
N ALA A 22 8.84 10.52 -4.27
CA ALA A 22 7.65 11.08 -3.62
C ALA A 22 6.99 10.13 -2.61
N THR A 23 6.81 8.85 -2.97
CA THR A 23 6.23 7.85 -2.05
C THR A 23 7.11 7.64 -0.83
N SER A 24 8.43 7.50 -0.99
CA SER A 24 9.35 7.42 0.15
C SER A 24 9.31 8.69 1.01
N GLY A 25 9.07 9.87 0.43
CA GLY A 25 8.92 11.13 1.15
C GLY A 25 7.68 11.14 2.05
N ALA A 26 6.52 10.79 1.49
CA ALA A 26 5.26 10.72 2.23
C ALA A 26 5.28 9.64 3.32
N HIS A 27 5.91 8.50 3.04
CA HIS A 27 6.09 7.45 4.03
C HIS A 27 6.85 7.94 5.27
N ARG A 28 7.96 8.66 5.07
CA ARG A 28 8.75 9.24 6.16
C ARG A 28 8.01 10.30 6.97
N SER A 29 6.99 10.95 6.41
CA SER A 29 6.15 11.89 7.17
C SER A 29 5.03 11.21 7.97
N GLY A 30 5.00 9.88 8.03
CA GLY A 30 3.98 9.12 8.76
C GLY A 30 2.68 8.91 7.98
N THR A 31 2.66 9.18 6.68
CA THR A 31 1.48 8.95 5.84
C THR A 31 1.35 7.47 5.51
N VAL A 32 0.16 6.90 5.73
CA VAL A 32 -0.16 5.55 5.27
C VAL A 32 -0.17 5.52 3.75
N LEU A 33 0.59 4.60 3.15
CA LEU A 33 0.62 4.42 1.71
C LEU A 33 -0.27 3.26 1.29
N ALA A 34 -1.05 3.46 0.24
CA ALA A 34 -1.85 2.42 -0.37
C ALA A 34 -1.41 2.15 -1.81
N GLY A 35 -1.33 0.87 -2.19
CA GLY A 35 -1.05 0.44 -3.57
C GLY A 35 -2.10 -0.57 -4.04
N VAL A 36 -2.56 -0.44 -5.28
CA VAL A 36 -3.53 -1.37 -5.89
C VAL A 36 -2.98 -1.84 -7.22
N CYS A 37 -3.23 -3.12 -7.56
CA CYS A 37 -2.81 -3.69 -8.84
C CYS A 37 -1.29 -3.55 -9.01
N THR A 38 -0.82 -3.32 -10.23
CA THR A 38 0.60 -3.09 -10.52
C THR A 38 1.14 -1.79 -9.92
N GLY A 39 0.29 -0.92 -9.37
CA GLY A 39 0.71 0.26 -8.62
C GLY A 39 1.55 -0.09 -7.38
N VAL A 40 1.37 -1.29 -6.83
CA VAL A 40 2.18 -1.81 -5.71
C VAL A 40 3.67 -1.92 -6.09
N LEU A 41 4.00 -2.17 -7.36
CA LEU A 41 5.40 -2.23 -7.82
C LEU A 41 6.10 -0.87 -7.70
N VAL A 42 5.36 0.26 -7.66
CA VAL A 42 5.95 1.58 -7.40
C VAL A 42 6.44 1.69 -5.96
N LEU A 43 5.72 1.09 -5.00
CA LEU A 43 6.12 1.02 -3.59
C LEU A 43 7.32 0.08 -3.42
N SER A 44 7.31 -1.05 -4.14
CA SER A 44 8.44 -1.98 -4.19
C SER A 44 9.71 -1.35 -4.76
N ALA A 45 9.60 -0.66 -5.90
CA ALA A 45 10.71 0.08 -6.53
C ALA A 45 11.23 1.24 -5.66
N ALA A 46 10.41 1.78 -4.76
CA ALA A 46 10.83 2.75 -3.75
C ALA A 46 11.55 2.11 -2.55
N GLY A 47 11.74 0.79 -2.56
CA GLY A 47 12.39 0.00 -1.51
C GLY A 47 11.51 -0.23 -0.27
N LEU A 48 10.21 0.06 -0.35
CA LEU A 48 9.34 0.10 0.82
C LEU A 48 8.73 -1.25 1.19
N LEU A 49 8.78 -2.26 0.31
CA LEU A 49 8.11 -3.55 0.50
C LEU A 49 9.05 -4.73 0.81
N LYS A 50 10.36 -4.50 0.88
CA LYS A 50 11.34 -5.58 1.08
C LYS A 50 11.14 -6.25 2.45
N GLY A 51 10.86 -7.55 2.45
CA GLY A 51 10.59 -8.35 3.65
C GLY A 51 9.25 -8.07 4.31
N ARG A 52 8.34 -7.34 3.64
CA ARG A 52 7.02 -6.98 4.18
C ARG A 52 5.91 -7.78 3.51
N PRO A 53 4.89 -8.20 4.28
CA PRO A 53 3.67 -8.77 3.73
C PRO A 53 3.02 -7.81 2.73
N CYS A 54 2.73 -8.29 1.53
CA CYS A 54 2.09 -7.49 0.50
C CYS A 54 1.32 -8.36 -0.52
N THR A 55 0.52 -7.74 -1.36
CA THR A 55 -0.16 -8.37 -2.51
C THR A 55 -0.13 -7.42 -3.70
N THR A 56 -0.41 -7.92 -4.90
CA THR A 56 -0.45 -7.14 -6.15
C THR A 56 -1.35 -7.85 -7.16
N HIS A 57 -1.48 -7.29 -8.36
CA HIS A 57 -2.16 -7.96 -9.47
C HIS A 57 -1.59 -9.37 -9.69
N HIS A 58 -2.43 -10.37 -9.97
CA HIS A 58 -2.00 -11.77 -10.06
C HIS A 58 -0.85 -11.98 -11.06
N LEU A 59 -0.87 -11.28 -12.20
CA LEU A 59 0.20 -11.32 -13.22
C LEU A 59 1.54 -10.70 -12.77
N ALA A 60 1.56 -9.97 -11.66
CA ALA A 60 2.72 -9.25 -11.14
C ALA A 60 3.25 -9.81 -9.82
N LYS A 61 2.65 -10.90 -9.29
CA LYS A 61 3.05 -11.51 -8.01
C LYS A 61 4.51 -11.98 -8.05
N ASP A 62 4.91 -12.66 -9.12
CA ASP A 62 6.28 -13.18 -9.26
C ASP A 62 7.31 -12.04 -9.31
N ALA A 63 6.99 -10.95 -9.99
CA ALA A 63 7.86 -9.77 -10.05
C ALA A 63 8.02 -9.13 -8.66
N LEU A 64 6.93 -8.96 -7.91
CA LEU A 64 6.97 -8.42 -6.55
C LEU A 64 7.76 -9.31 -5.60
N ALA A 65 7.62 -10.63 -5.71
CA ALA A 65 8.41 -11.59 -4.93
C ALA A 65 9.91 -11.50 -5.26
N GLN A 66 10.28 -11.37 -6.54
CA GLN A 66 11.68 -11.18 -6.96
C GLN A 66 12.29 -9.88 -6.43
N GLU A 67 11.48 -8.82 -6.24
CA GLU A 67 11.91 -7.56 -5.61
C GLU A 67 11.99 -7.65 -4.08
N GLY A 68 11.62 -8.80 -3.50
CA GLY A 68 11.75 -9.11 -2.08
C GLY A 68 10.50 -8.87 -1.25
N GLY A 69 9.32 -8.68 -1.86
CA GLY A 69 8.05 -8.64 -1.14
C GLY A 69 7.63 -10.03 -0.63
N ASP A 70 7.04 -10.09 0.57
CA ASP A 70 6.41 -11.31 1.10
C ASP A 70 4.97 -11.40 0.56
N VAL A 71 4.80 -12.05 -0.59
CA VAL A 71 3.57 -12.00 -1.37
C VAL A 71 2.50 -12.95 -0.82
N LEU A 72 1.42 -12.38 -0.27
CA LEU A 72 0.28 -13.13 0.28
C LEU A 72 -0.85 -13.32 -0.72
N SER A 73 -1.65 -14.37 -0.51
CA SER A 73 -2.85 -14.64 -1.29
C SER A 73 -4.12 -14.04 -0.66
N SER A 74 -4.06 -12.74 -0.36
CA SER A 74 -5.20 -11.97 0.15
C SER A 74 -5.60 -10.87 -0.84
N ARG A 75 -6.86 -10.44 -0.80
CA ARG A 75 -7.32 -9.31 -1.64
C ARG A 75 -6.74 -7.99 -1.17
N VAL A 76 -6.67 -7.82 0.15
CA VAL A 76 -6.05 -6.68 0.83
C VAL A 76 -5.06 -7.23 1.85
N VAL A 77 -3.90 -6.59 1.94
CA VAL A 77 -2.85 -6.86 2.93
C VAL A 77 -2.52 -5.54 3.61
N ASP A 78 -2.86 -5.42 4.89
CA ASP A 78 -2.57 -4.26 5.72
C ASP A 78 -1.37 -4.56 6.64
N ASP A 79 -0.23 -3.94 6.32
CA ASP A 79 0.97 -3.97 7.13
C ASP A 79 1.19 -2.62 7.83
N LYS A 80 0.12 -2.08 8.43
CA LYS A 80 0.05 -0.84 9.23
C LYS A 80 0.26 0.44 8.40
N ASP A 81 1.50 0.82 8.14
CA ASP A 81 1.88 2.03 7.42
C ASP A 81 1.84 1.86 5.89
N ILE A 82 1.75 0.61 5.42
CA ILE A 82 1.56 0.30 4.00
C ILE A 82 0.44 -0.73 3.84
N VAL A 83 -0.53 -0.41 2.98
CA VAL A 83 -1.65 -1.28 2.63
C VAL A 83 -1.59 -1.58 1.14
N THR A 84 -1.67 -2.86 0.77
CA THR A 84 -1.61 -3.28 -0.63
C THR A 84 -2.83 -4.08 -1.00
N ALA A 85 -3.27 -3.97 -2.25
CA ALA A 85 -4.41 -4.72 -2.77
C ALA A 85 -4.12 -5.32 -4.15
N GLY A 86 -4.78 -6.44 -4.39
CA GLY A 86 -4.58 -7.30 -5.55
C GLY A 86 -5.07 -6.70 -6.86
N GLY A 87 -6.16 -7.22 -7.41
CA GLY A 87 -6.69 -6.78 -8.71
C GLY A 87 -7.28 -5.36 -8.68
N VAL A 88 -7.69 -4.85 -9.86
CA VAL A 88 -8.29 -3.51 -9.99
C VAL A 88 -9.49 -3.33 -9.05
N THR A 89 -10.39 -4.33 -9.00
CA THR A 89 -11.58 -4.29 -8.15
C THR A 89 -11.28 -4.47 -6.67
N SER A 90 -10.11 -5.02 -6.30
CA SER A 90 -9.65 -5.08 -4.91
C SER A 90 -9.35 -3.70 -4.33
N GLY A 91 -9.27 -2.66 -5.17
CA GLY A 91 -9.21 -1.28 -4.71
C GLY A 91 -10.46 -0.82 -3.94
N LEU A 92 -11.64 -1.37 -4.27
CA LEU A 92 -12.88 -1.10 -3.53
C LEU A 92 -12.82 -1.74 -2.14
N ASP A 93 -12.41 -3.01 -2.08
CA ASP A 93 -12.21 -3.72 -0.81
C ASP A 93 -11.16 -3.01 0.07
N LEU A 94 -10.08 -2.48 -0.54
CA LEU A 94 -9.09 -1.68 0.17
C LEU A 94 -9.69 -0.40 0.72
N ALA A 95 -10.47 0.34 -0.08
CA ALA A 95 -11.08 1.58 0.38
C ALA A 95 -12.02 1.32 1.57
N LEU A 96 -12.87 0.30 1.49
CA LEU A 96 -13.77 -0.09 2.58
C LEU A 96 -13.01 -0.59 3.81
N TRP A 97 -11.91 -1.32 3.62
CA TRP A 97 -11.03 -1.69 4.71
C TRP A 97 -10.43 -0.46 5.40
N MET A 98 -9.95 0.53 4.65
CA MET A 98 -9.45 1.78 5.23
C MET A 98 -10.55 2.52 6.01
N VAL A 99 -11.78 2.55 5.49
CA VAL A 99 -12.90 3.14 6.24
C VAL A 99 -13.17 2.38 7.55
N THR A 100 -13.14 1.04 7.49
CA THR A 100 -13.33 0.17 8.65
C THR A 100 -12.26 0.41 9.72
N ARG A 101 -11.00 0.54 9.30
CA ARG A 101 -9.85 0.78 10.18
C ARG A 101 -9.94 2.13 10.90
N GLU A 102 -10.32 3.19 10.19
CA GLU A 102 -10.29 4.56 10.72
C GLU A 102 -11.58 4.97 11.44
N TRP A 103 -12.74 4.43 11.02
CA TRP A 103 -14.05 4.82 11.55
C TRP A 103 -14.93 3.65 12.05
N GLY A 104 -14.43 2.42 11.95
CA GLY A 104 -15.14 1.22 12.39
C GLY A 104 -16.13 0.65 11.37
N ALA A 105 -16.51 -0.61 11.60
CA ALA A 105 -17.41 -1.36 10.73
C ALA A 105 -18.76 -0.68 10.42
N PRO A 106 -19.44 0.03 11.36
CA PRO A 106 -20.72 0.66 11.05
C PRO A 106 -20.65 1.74 9.95
N VAL A 107 -19.50 2.42 9.82
CA VAL A 107 -19.31 3.44 8.78
C VAL A 107 -19.00 2.78 7.44
N ALA A 108 -18.20 1.71 7.43
CA ALA A 108 -17.92 0.93 6.24
C ALA A 108 -19.21 0.30 5.65
N ILE A 109 -20.08 -0.27 6.49
CA ILE A 109 -21.38 -0.83 6.06
C ILE A 109 -22.28 0.23 5.42
N LYS A 110 -22.24 1.48 5.91
CA LYS A 110 -22.96 2.58 5.25
C LYS A 110 -22.36 2.91 3.89
N ALA A 111 -21.03 2.90 3.77
CA ALA A 111 -20.35 3.13 2.50
C ALA A 111 -20.67 2.02 1.48
N GLU A 112 -20.69 0.76 1.91
CA GLU A 112 -21.14 -0.38 1.11
C GLU A 112 -22.55 -0.17 0.55
N ALA A 113 -23.49 0.24 1.41
CA ALA A 113 -24.87 0.51 1.01
C ALA A 113 -24.98 1.65 -0.02
N VAL A 114 -24.20 2.72 0.13
CA VAL A 114 -24.15 3.83 -0.83
C VAL A 114 -23.55 3.41 -2.17
N LEU A 115 -22.53 2.54 -2.13
CA LEU A 115 -21.85 2.06 -3.32
C LEU A 115 -22.59 0.90 -4.01
N GLU A 116 -23.66 0.37 -3.40
CA GLU A 116 -24.31 -0.89 -3.78
C GLU A 116 -23.30 -2.03 -3.97
N TYR A 117 -22.31 -2.07 -3.08
CA TYR A 117 -21.18 -2.99 -3.16
C TYR A 117 -20.99 -3.73 -1.84
N GLU A 118 -21.02 -5.06 -1.91
CA GLU A 118 -20.68 -5.92 -0.79
C GLU A 118 -19.18 -6.25 -0.83
N GLN A 119 -18.44 -5.92 0.22
CA GLN A 119 -17.02 -6.22 0.33
C GLN A 119 -16.80 -7.73 0.26
N ARG A 120 -15.84 -8.14 -0.57
CA ARG A 120 -15.55 -9.56 -0.80
C ARG A 120 -14.12 -9.89 -0.45
N GLY A 121 -13.92 -11.16 -0.06
CA GLY A 121 -12.62 -11.79 0.09
C GLY A 121 -11.89 -11.44 1.37
N THR A 122 -10.63 -11.85 1.44
CA THR A 122 -9.85 -11.83 2.67
C THR A 122 -9.01 -10.57 2.79
N VAL A 123 -9.09 -9.95 3.97
CA VAL A 123 -8.12 -8.97 4.44
C VAL A 123 -7.16 -9.69 5.36
N TRP A 124 -5.87 -9.65 5.05
CA TRP A 124 -4.83 -9.98 6.01
C TRP A 124 -4.40 -8.67 6.66
N HIS A 125 -4.29 -8.64 7.99
CA HIS A 125 -3.73 -7.49 8.71
C HIS A 125 -2.76 -7.95 9.78
N ARG A 126 -1.76 -7.12 10.08
CA ARG A 126 -0.87 -7.33 11.21
C ARG A 126 -1.50 -6.76 12.48
N ASP A 127 -1.60 -7.59 13.52
CA ASP A 127 -2.03 -7.19 14.87
C ASP A 127 -1.15 -6.07 15.46
#